data_AF-A0A9Q8QG54-F1
#
_entry.id   AF-A0A9Q8QG54-F1
#
_cell.length_a   1.000
_cell.length_b   1.000
_cell.length_c   1.000
_cell.angle_alpha   90.00
_cell.angle_beta   90.00
_cell.angle_gamma   90.00
#
_symmetry.space_group_name_H-M   'P 1'
#
loop_
_entity.id
_entity.type
_entity.pdbx_description
1 polymer ?
#
loop_
_entity_poly.entity_id
_entity_poly.type
_entity_poly.pdbx_seq_one_letter_code
_entity_poly.pdbx_strand_id
1 'polypeptide(L)'
;MCGGFDSVGTLLADIANLLSDGLRILSLADKRHWGPDEHEQVRALEQALDEAKKDFQELAPLVNGQFNYERDRKHESIEELRALRSRFDAHVYNLKDWGRSGGPINPVWVRDTHALQRDLHRAQRRAARRIFTSDQESSRRCLGAFLVHRVQRRTTTYPAAGSNRPRRGGSGSGSSSSSGGGKATTLLVTATPTTRDSADSQTLQLEELAMCARVGGFERFGEDDVAFICDFCDGHLVWEDLESVPTSRAASGGCSSPVTRSSTTTTTIDTSNTTNNNNNNHLHNQSWEAAGVTMSGGHVKPVVYPPLAVANHAPPSTPGDWLARVLCPYCEEEARRPQHEDDDGDAFKPDDYEFDDVAALQEHLEWQHPVPGGLSAAGAGAATASIPSASSCLIM
;
A
#
# COMPACT_ATOMS: atom_id res chain seq x y z
N MET A 1 -16.61 8.17 -37.34
CA MET A 1 -17.17 6.89 -37.83
C MET A 1 -16.55 5.76 -37.01
N CYS A 2 -17.38 4.78 -36.61
CA CYS A 2 -17.05 3.51 -35.93
C CYS A 2 -16.69 3.54 -34.42
N GLY A 3 -17.60 4.01 -33.56
CA GLY A 3 -17.49 3.89 -32.09
C GLY A 3 -18.07 2.59 -31.49
N GLY A 4 -18.07 1.48 -32.23
CA GLY A 4 -18.83 0.27 -31.88
C GLY A 4 -18.04 -0.90 -31.27
N PHE A 5 -16.70 -0.86 -31.28
CA PHE A 5 -15.88 -2.02 -30.90
C PHE A 5 -14.80 -1.74 -29.85
N ASP A 6 -14.59 -0.49 -29.45
CA ASP A 6 -13.53 -0.15 -28.52
C ASP A 6 -13.71 -0.89 -27.19
N SER A 7 -12.64 -1.54 -26.76
CA SER A 7 -12.45 -2.06 -25.42
C SER A 7 -11.10 -1.58 -24.90
N VAL A 8 -10.84 -1.77 -23.61
CA VAL A 8 -9.51 -1.52 -23.02
C VAL A 8 -8.44 -2.25 -23.83
N GLY A 9 -8.65 -3.53 -24.16
CA GLY A 9 -7.72 -4.32 -24.97
C GLY A 9 -7.44 -3.74 -26.36
N THR A 10 -8.47 -3.31 -27.10
CA THR A 10 -8.26 -2.74 -28.45
C THR A 10 -7.52 -1.40 -28.40
N LEU A 11 -7.85 -0.54 -27.43
CA LEU A 11 -7.19 0.77 -27.28
C LEU A 11 -5.75 0.64 -26.80
N LEU A 12 -5.46 -0.29 -25.89
CA LEU A 12 -4.08 -0.57 -25.48
C LEU A 12 -3.25 -1.15 -26.64
N ALA A 13 -3.85 -2.00 -27.48
CA ALA A 13 -3.19 -2.50 -28.68
C ALA A 13 -2.90 -1.36 -29.68
N ASP A 14 -3.83 -0.43 -29.89
CA ASP A 14 -3.62 0.75 -30.72
C ASP A 14 -2.46 1.62 -30.20
N ILE A 15 -2.41 1.87 -28.89
CA ILE A 15 -1.32 2.63 -28.25
C ILE A 15 0.03 1.90 -28.40
N ALA A 16 0.06 0.59 -28.21
CA ALA A 16 1.28 -0.21 -28.40
C ALA A 16 1.77 -0.17 -29.86
N ASN A 17 0.85 -0.15 -30.84
CA ASN A 17 1.19 0.02 -32.24
C ASN A 17 1.77 1.43 -32.51
N LEU A 18 1.20 2.48 -31.90
CA LEU A 18 1.73 3.85 -32.00
C LEU A 18 3.16 3.95 -31.44
N LEU A 19 3.42 3.37 -30.27
CA LEU A 19 4.77 3.30 -29.68
C LEU A 19 5.75 2.56 -30.60
N SER A 20 5.32 1.42 -31.14
CA SER A 20 6.12 0.62 -32.09
C SER A 20 6.41 1.38 -33.39
N ASP A 21 5.45 2.17 -33.87
CA ASP A 21 5.63 3.04 -35.04
C ASP A 21 6.62 4.17 -34.75
N GLY A 22 6.58 4.79 -33.57
CA GLY A 22 7.57 5.76 -33.12
C GLY A 22 9.00 5.18 -33.14
N LEU A 23 9.17 3.97 -32.59
CA LEU A 23 10.45 3.25 -32.63
C LEU A 23 10.89 2.91 -34.06
N ARG A 24 9.95 2.53 -34.92
CA ARG A 24 10.22 2.25 -36.34
C ARG A 24 10.66 3.51 -37.10
N ILE A 25 10.08 4.67 -36.80
CA ILE A 25 10.50 5.94 -37.39
C ILE A 25 11.96 6.24 -37.01
N LEU A 26 12.29 6.15 -35.72
CA LEU A 26 13.65 6.40 -35.22
C LEU A 26 14.65 5.35 -35.75
N SER A 27 14.26 4.09 -35.90
CA SER A 27 15.16 3.05 -36.39
C SER A 27 15.57 3.23 -37.86
N LEU A 28 14.70 3.85 -38.67
CA LEU A 28 14.92 4.14 -40.09
C LEU A 28 15.59 5.51 -40.33
N ALA A 29 15.73 6.36 -39.32
CA ALA A 29 16.36 7.68 -39.44
C ALA A 29 17.89 7.57 -39.57
N ASP A 30 18.51 8.59 -40.18
CA ASP A 30 19.97 8.68 -40.28
C ASP A 30 20.60 8.94 -38.90
N LYS A 31 21.44 8.01 -38.45
CA LYS A 31 22.06 8.00 -37.12
C LYS A 31 23.39 8.74 -37.04
N ARG A 32 23.92 9.22 -38.17
CA ARG A 32 25.25 9.85 -38.24
C ARG A 32 25.40 11.10 -37.36
N HIS A 33 24.30 11.79 -37.09
CA HIS A 33 24.26 13.05 -36.34
C HIS A 33 23.47 12.96 -35.03
N TRP A 34 23.17 11.74 -34.57
CA TRP A 34 22.43 11.59 -33.32
C TRP A 34 23.26 12.08 -32.13
N GLY A 35 22.61 12.84 -31.28
CA GLY A 35 23.09 13.23 -29.97
C GLY A 35 22.45 12.40 -28.86
N PRO A 36 22.64 12.81 -27.60
CA PRO A 36 22.08 12.13 -26.43
C PRO A 36 20.55 12.06 -26.45
N ASP A 37 19.89 13.12 -26.94
CA ASP A 37 18.43 13.26 -26.88
C ASP A 37 17.72 12.27 -27.83
N GLU A 38 18.27 11.99 -29.02
CA GLU A 38 17.71 10.98 -29.93
C GLU A 38 17.80 9.58 -29.32
N HIS A 39 18.94 9.26 -28.70
CA HIS A 39 19.11 7.99 -28.00
C HIS A 39 18.20 7.89 -26.77
N GLU A 40 18.01 8.98 -26.05
CA GLU A 40 17.09 9.03 -24.91
C GLU A 40 15.64 8.89 -25.37
N GLN A 41 15.24 9.49 -26.49
CA GLN A 41 13.91 9.31 -27.05
C GLN A 41 13.62 7.85 -27.40
N VAL A 42 14.59 7.14 -27.98
CA VAL A 42 14.45 5.69 -28.24
C VAL A 42 14.25 4.95 -26.93
N ARG A 43 15.10 5.18 -25.93
CA ARG A 43 14.97 4.54 -24.60
C ARG A 43 13.63 4.83 -23.94
N ALA A 44 13.16 6.07 -23.99
CA ALA A 44 11.89 6.48 -23.40
C ALA A 44 10.70 5.77 -24.06
N LEU A 45 10.71 5.60 -25.38
CA LEU A 45 9.66 4.85 -26.10
C LEU A 45 9.71 3.35 -25.83
N GLU A 46 10.91 2.76 -25.77
CA GLU A 46 11.10 1.34 -25.39
C GLU A 46 10.58 1.10 -23.97
N GLN A 47 10.96 1.95 -23.03
CA GLN A 47 10.52 1.88 -21.65
C GLN A 47 9.00 2.01 -21.52
N ALA A 48 8.39 2.97 -22.24
CA ALA A 48 6.93 3.13 -22.24
C ALA A 48 6.20 1.90 -22.78
N LEU A 49 6.71 1.28 -23.84
CA LEU A 49 6.13 0.08 -24.43
C LEU A 49 6.27 -1.14 -23.51
N ASP A 50 7.43 -1.30 -22.88
CA ASP A 50 7.70 -2.42 -21.98
C ASP A 50 6.92 -2.29 -20.67
N GLU A 51 6.78 -1.08 -20.13
CA GLU A 51 5.93 -0.81 -18.97
C GLU A 51 4.46 -1.08 -19.28
N ALA A 52 3.93 -0.61 -20.42
CA ALA A 52 2.55 -0.86 -20.80
C ALA A 52 2.23 -2.36 -20.93
N LYS A 53 3.17 -3.16 -21.46
CA LYS A 53 3.06 -4.63 -21.53
C LYS A 53 3.11 -5.26 -20.15
N LYS A 54 4.02 -4.79 -19.30
CA LYS A 54 4.17 -5.27 -17.93
C LYS A 54 2.88 -5.01 -17.13
N ASP A 55 2.34 -3.80 -17.19
CA ASP A 55 1.09 -3.44 -16.52
C ASP A 55 -0.06 -4.32 -17.00
N PHE A 56 -0.17 -4.55 -18.30
CA PHE A 56 -1.18 -5.43 -18.85
C PHE A 56 -1.09 -6.85 -18.29
N GLN A 57 0.13 -7.40 -18.19
CA GLN A 57 0.39 -8.74 -17.63
C GLN A 57 0.14 -8.80 -16.11
N GLU A 58 0.48 -7.73 -15.37
CA GLU A 58 0.32 -7.68 -13.92
C GLU A 58 -1.13 -7.43 -13.48
N LEU A 59 -1.88 -6.62 -14.23
CA LEU A 59 -3.25 -6.23 -13.89
C LEU A 59 -4.28 -7.30 -14.23
N ALA A 60 -4.11 -8.02 -15.35
CA ALA A 60 -5.05 -9.04 -15.79
C ALA A 60 -5.40 -10.10 -14.72
N PRO A 61 -4.43 -10.68 -13.98
CA PRO A 61 -4.72 -11.60 -12.88
C PRO A 61 -5.47 -10.99 -11.69
N LEU A 62 -5.44 -9.66 -11.52
CA LEU A 62 -6.09 -8.98 -10.40
C LEU A 62 -7.59 -8.76 -10.62
N VAL A 63 -8.05 -8.80 -11.88
CA VAL A 63 -9.44 -8.47 -12.28
C VAL A 63 -10.15 -9.68 -12.89
N ASN A 64 -10.00 -10.85 -12.25
CA ASN A 64 -10.62 -12.11 -12.68
C ASN A 64 -10.17 -12.62 -14.07
N GLY A 65 -8.99 -12.18 -14.53
CA GLY A 65 -8.32 -12.72 -15.71
C GLY A 65 -8.26 -11.76 -16.90
N GLN A 66 -7.36 -12.08 -17.84
CA GLN A 66 -7.07 -11.26 -19.02
C GLN A 66 -8.30 -10.96 -19.87
N PHE A 67 -9.21 -11.92 -20.02
CA PHE A 67 -10.42 -11.75 -20.82
C PHE A 67 -11.32 -10.62 -20.30
N ASN A 68 -11.46 -10.49 -18.98
CA ASN A 68 -12.28 -9.42 -18.38
C ASN A 68 -11.62 -8.07 -18.55
N TYR A 69 -10.29 -8.00 -18.40
CA TYR A 69 -9.53 -6.78 -18.62
C TYR A 69 -9.57 -6.32 -20.08
N GLU A 70 -9.30 -7.21 -21.04
CA GLU A 70 -9.28 -6.89 -22.46
C GLU A 70 -10.64 -6.44 -23.00
N ARG A 71 -11.72 -7.07 -22.50
CA ARG A 71 -13.08 -6.80 -22.96
C ARG A 71 -13.79 -5.74 -22.13
N ASP A 72 -13.10 -5.10 -21.19
CA ASP A 72 -13.68 -3.98 -20.44
C ASP A 72 -14.11 -2.88 -21.39
N ARG A 73 -15.33 -2.39 -21.14
CA ARG A 73 -16.04 -1.39 -21.94
C ARG A 73 -16.66 -0.31 -21.07
N LYS A 74 -16.23 -0.20 -19.82
CA LYS A 74 -16.66 0.90 -18.95
C LYS A 74 -16.34 2.22 -19.62
N HIS A 75 -17.36 3.07 -19.72
CA HIS A 75 -17.31 4.31 -20.49
C HIS A 75 -16.11 5.17 -20.08
N GLU A 76 -15.90 5.36 -18.78
CA GLU A 76 -14.79 6.15 -18.24
C GLU A 76 -13.41 5.58 -18.65
N SER A 77 -13.22 4.26 -18.58
CA SER A 77 -11.97 3.60 -19.04
C SER A 77 -11.73 3.86 -20.53
N ILE A 78 -12.79 3.75 -21.34
CA ILE A 78 -12.71 3.89 -22.79
C ILE A 78 -12.44 5.33 -23.21
N GLU A 79 -13.10 6.31 -22.60
CA GLU A 79 -12.88 7.73 -22.90
C GLU A 79 -11.47 8.18 -22.52
N GLU A 80 -11.01 7.76 -21.35
CA GLU A 80 -9.66 8.02 -20.86
C GLU A 80 -8.59 7.46 -21.80
N LEU A 81 -8.70 6.18 -22.19
CA LEU A 81 -7.76 5.55 -23.11
C LEU A 81 -7.86 6.13 -24.53
N ARG A 82 -9.04 6.57 -24.98
CA ARG A 82 -9.18 7.27 -26.27
C ARG A 82 -8.45 8.61 -26.25
N ALA A 83 -8.64 9.41 -25.21
CA ALA A 83 -7.96 10.69 -25.06
C ALA A 83 -6.44 10.49 -25.04
N LEU A 84 -5.96 9.48 -24.31
CA LEU A 84 -4.55 9.14 -24.26
C LEU A 84 -4.01 8.64 -25.60
N ARG A 85 -4.74 7.77 -26.30
CA ARG A 85 -4.41 7.34 -27.66
C ARG A 85 -4.25 8.54 -28.60
N SER A 86 -5.16 9.51 -28.56
CA SER A 86 -5.05 10.73 -29.38
C SER A 86 -3.78 11.53 -29.08
N ARG A 87 -3.34 11.58 -27.81
CA ARG A 87 -2.08 12.23 -27.43
C ARG A 87 -0.86 11.47 -27.95
N PHE A 88 -0.85 10.13 -27.86
CA PHE A 88 0.20 9.30 -28.47
C PHE A 88 0.23 9.45 -29.99
N ASP A 89 -0.92 9.51 -30.66
CA ASP A 89 -1.01 9.70 -32.11
C ASP A 89 -0.39 11.04 -32.53
N ALA A 90 -0.73 12.12 -31.85
CA ALA A 90 -0.12 13.43 -32.06
C ALA A 90 1.40 13.42 -31.80
N HIS A 91 1.85 12.74 -30.74
CA HIS A 91 3.28 12.60 -30.42
C HIS A 91 4.06 11.86 -31.51
N VAL A 92 3.52 10.73 -31.98
CA VAL A 92 4.13 9.93 -33.07
C VAL A 92 4.06 10.68 -34.40
N TYR A 93 3.02 11.48 -34.64
CA TYR A 93 2.95 12.35 -35.81
C TYR A 93 4.11 13.36 -35.83
N ASN A 94 4.45 13.97 -34.68
CA ASN A 94 5.60 14.87 -34.59
C ASN A 94 6.92 14.15 -34.92
N LEU A 95 7.11 12.93 -34.42
CA LEU A 95 8.27 12.10 -34.76
C LEU A 95 8.31 11.78 -36.25
N LYS A 96 7.17 11.50 -36.87
CA LYS A 96 7.06 11.23 -38.30
C LYS A 96 7.42 12.43 -39.15
N ASP A 97 7.01 13.63 -38.74
CA ASP A 97 7.37 14.87 -39.43
C ASP A 97 8.87 15.19 -39.27
N TRP A 98 9.41 15.00 -38.06
CA TRP A 98 10.86 15.06 -37.81
C TRP A 98 11.63 14.06 -38.68
N GLY A 99 11.16 12.82 -38.80
CA GLY A 99 11.82 11.81 -39.64
C GLY A 99 11.89 12.18 -41.13
N ARG A 100 11.06 13.12 -41.59
CA ARG A 100 11.08 13.66 -42.97
C ARG A 100 11.98 14.88 -43.12
N SER A 101 11.98 15.76 -42.13
CA SER A 101 12.74 17.02 -42.15
C SER A 101 14.19 16.83 -41.71
N GLY A 102 14.45 15.87 -40.82
CA GLY A 102 15.75 15.62 -40.19
C GLY A 102 16.12 16.69 -39.15
N GLY A 103 17.37 16.65 -38.69
CA GLY A 103 17.90 17.55 -37.67
C GLY A 103 17.79 16.99 -36.24
N PRO A 104 18.23 17.77 -35.23
CA PRO A 104 18.19 17.34 -33.84
C PRO A 104 16.75 17.21 -33.34
N ILE A 105 16.50 16.23 -32.49
CA ILE A 105 15.20 16.06 -31.86
C ILE A 105 14.93 17.17 -30.83
N ASN A 106 13.65 17.49 -30.61
CA ASN A 106 13.28 18.41 -29.54
C ASN A 106 13.39 17.69 -28.18
N PRO A 107 14.22 18.15 -27.23
CA PRO A 107 14.38 17.50 -25.93
C PRO A 107 13.09 17.50 -25.09
N VAL A 108 12.13 18.37 -25.41
CA VAL A 108 10.80 18.36 -24.79
C VAL A 108 10.08 17.04 -25.06
N TRP A 109 10.27 16.42 -26.22
CA TRP A 109 9.59 15.18 -26.61
C TRP A 109 9.96 13.98 -25.73
N VAL A 110 11.18 13.96 -25.19
CA VAL A 110 11.59 12.94 -24.21
C VAL A 110 10.74 13.07 -22.94
N ARG A 111 10.60 14.30 -22.44
CA ARG A 111 9.77 14.57 -21.25
C ARG A 111 8.31 14.25 -21.51
N ASP A 112 7.80 14.59 -22.69
CA ASP A 112 6.43 14.28 -23.11
C ASP A 112 6.22 12.76 -23.19
N THR A 113 7.22 12.00 -23.66
CA THR A 113 7.17 10.53 -23.70
C THR A 113 7.04 9.94 -22.30
N HIS A 114 7.84 10.42 -21.34
CA HIS A 114 7.72 9.99 -19.94
C HIS A 114 6.41 10.45 -19.29
N ALA A 115 5.86 11.60 -19.67
CA ALA A 115 4.55 12.03 -19.19
C ALA A 115 3.45 11.10 -19.72
N LEU A 116 3.45 10.80 -21.03
CA LEU A 116 2.51 9.87 -21.64
C LEU A 116 2.63 8.44 -21.08
N GLN A 117 3.86 8.00 -20.80
CA GLN A 117 4.14 6.74 -20.12
C GLN A 117 3.44 6.67 -18.74
N ARG A 118 3.64 7.67 -17.88
CA ARG A 118 2.99 7.72 -16.56
C ARG A 118 1.47 7.80 -16.67
N ASP A 119 0.96 8.57 -17.64
CA ASP A 119 -0.48 8.68 -17.88
C ASP A 119 -1.08 7.35 -18.34
N LEU A 120 -0.36 6.57 -19.17
CA LEU A 120 -0.76 5.23 -19.59
C LEU A 120 -0.76 4.25 -18.42
N HIS A 121 0.30 4.24 -17.63
CA HIS A 121 0.42 3.43 -16.42
C HIS A 121 -0.78 3.63 -15.49
N ARG A 122 -1.10 4.89 -15.19
CA ARG A 122 -2.24 5.25 -14.33
C ARG A 122 -3.58 4.91 -14.96
N ALA A 123 -3.76 5.17 -16.26
CA ALA A 123 -4.99 4.82 -16.97
C ALA A 123 -5.25 3.30 -16.95
N GLN A 124 -4.22 2.48 -17.16
CA GLN A 124 -4.32 1.02 -17.08
C GLN A 124 -4.76 0.56 -15.69
N ARG A 125 -4.16 1.12 -14.63
CA ARG A 125 -4.51 0.82 -13.23
C ARG A 125 -5.89 1.30 -12.84
N ARG A 126 -6.32 2.48 -13.28
CA ARG A 126 -7.68 2.99 -13.08
C ARG A 126 -8.70 2.10 -13.78
N ALA A 127 -8.44 1.66 -15.02
CA ALA A 127 -9.31 0.70 -15.70
C ALA A 127 -9.44 -0.60 -14.89
N ALA A 128 -8.32 -1.15 -14.41
CA ALA A 128 -8.33 -2.35 -13.55
C ALA A 128 -9.09 -2.12 -12.24
N ARG A 129 -8.90 -0.97 -11.57
CA ARG A 129 -9.67 -0.59 -10.39
C ARG A 129 -11.16 -0.57 -10.70
N ARG A 130 -11.58 0.04 -11.81
CA ARG A 130 -13.00 0.11 -12.16
C ARG A 130 -13.61 -1.28 -12.26
N ILE A 131 -12.94 -2.23 -12.91
CA ILE A 131 -13.40 -3.64 -12.98
C ILE A 131 -13.46 -4.27 -11.59
N PHE A 132 -12.40 -4.09 -10.79
CA PHE A 132 -12.34 -4.60 -9.42
C PHE A 132 -13.50 -4.09 -8.56
N THR A 133 -13.81 -2.79 -8.61
CA THR A 133 -14.89 -2.20 -7.82
C THR A 133 -16.28 -2.74 -8.20
N SER A 134 -16.54 -3.09 -9.47
CA SER A 134 -17.81 -3.74 -9.81
C SER A 134 -17.90 -5.18 -9.33
N ASP A 135 -16.77 -5.89 -9.28
CA ASP A 135 -16.76 -7.29 -8.91
C ASP A 135 -16.71 -7.48 -7.38
N GLN A 136 -16.22 -6.47 -6.67
CA GLN A 136 -15.92 -6.51 -5.24
C GLN A 136 -16.68 -5.43 -4.46
N GLU A 137 -17.97 -5.23 -4.75
CA GLU A 137 -18.88 -4.25 -4.10
C GLU A 137 -18.87 -4.30 -2.56
N SER A 138 -18.38 -5.39 -1.96
CA SER A 138 -18.23 -5.55 -0.51
C SER A 138 -17.00 -4.88 0.10
N SER A 139 -16.00 -4.49 -0.69
CA SER A 139 -14.78 -3.81 -0.21
C SER A 139 -14.85 -2.31 -0.46
N ARG A 140 -14.84 -1.50 0.60
CA ARG A 140 -14.70 -0.04 0.53
C ARG A 140 -13.28 0.41 0.10
N ARG A 141 -12.29 -0.48 0.21
CA ARG A 141 -10.89 -0.19 -0.13
C ARG A 141 -10.69 -0.06 -1.63
N CYS A 142 -9.79 0.83 -2.05
CA CYS A 142 -9.37 0.86 -3.44
C CYS A 142 -8.57 -0.43 -3.79
N LEU A 143 -8.41 -0.75 -5.08
CA LEU A 143 -7.63 -1.92 -5.52
C LEU A 143 -6.18 -1.87 -5.00
N GLY A 144 -5.54 -0.70 -5.03
CA GLY A 144 -4.19 -0.50 -4.49
C GLY A 144 -4.10 -0.81 -2.99
N ALA A 145 -5.01 -0.24 -2.20
CA ALA A 145 -5.14 -0.49 -0.77
C ALA A 145 -5.36 -1.98 -0.48
N PHE A 146 -6.24 -2.62 -1.24
CA PHE A 146 -6.51 -4.05 -1.11
C PHE A 146 -5.25 -4.91 -1.32
N LEU A 147 -4.37 -4.57 -2.26
CA LEU A 147 -3.13 -5.30 -2.50
C LEU A 147 -2.17 -5.20 -1.31
N VAL A 148 -2.00 -4.01 -0.74
CA VAL A 148 -1.13 -3.80 0.43
C VAL A 148 -1.74 -4.47 1.66
N HIS A 149 -3.05 -4.33 1.86
CA HIS A 149 -3.79 -5.01 2.93
C HIS A 149 -3.68 -6.54 2.82
N ARG A 150 -3.62 -7.10 1.62
CA ARG A 150 -3.42 -8.54 1.42
C ARG A 150 -2.03 -8.99 1.89
N VAL A 151 -0.98 -8.18 1.68
CA VAL A 151 0.37 -8.46 2.20
C VAL A 151 0.33 -8.43 3.73
N GLN A 152 -0.27 -7.40 4.33
CA GLN A 152 -0.44 -7.27 5.78
C GLN A 152 -1.24 -8.43 6.40
N ARG A 153 -2.28 -8.95 5.73
CA ARG A 153 -3.05 -10.08 6.31
C ARG A 153 -2.33 -11.42 6.24
N ARG A 154 -1.49 -11.65 5.23
CA ARG A 154 -0.66 -12.88 5.16
C ARG A 154 0.23 -13.02 6.39
N THR A 155 0.62 -11.91 7.00
CA THR A 155 1.47 -11.91 8.19
C THR A 155 0.69 -12.19 9.47
N THR A 156 -0.59 -11.81 9.53
CA THR A 156 -1.44 -11.97 10.72
C THR A 156 -1.97 -13.40 10.91
N THR A 157 -2.05 -14.20 9.83
CA THR A 157 -2.69 -15.54 9.85
C THR A 157 -1.76 -16.72 10.11
N TYR A 158 -0.46 -16.50 10.36
CA TYR A 158 0.49 -17.58 10.65
C TYR A 158 1.07 -17.46 12.07
N PRO A 159 0.52 -18.18 13.07
CA PRO A 159 1.30 -18.63 14.21
C PRO A 159 1.93 -19.98 13.86
N ALA A 160 3.26 -20.06 13.89
CA ALA A 160 4.05 -21.27 14.18
C ALA A 160 3.41 -22.64 13.86
N ALA A 161 3.07 -22.93 12.60
CA ALA A 161 2.81 -24.29 12.16
C ALA A 161 4.11 -24.84 11.56
N GLY A 162 4.81 -25.63 12.36
CA GLY A 162 6.07 -26.27 12.00
C GLY A 162 6.00 -26.93 10.62
N SER A 163 7.09 -26.76 9.88
CA SER A 163 7.47 -27.54 8.71
C SER A 163 7.03 -29.01 8.82
N ASN A 164 5.90 -29.33 8.21
CA ASN A 164 5.63 -30.65 7.66
C ASN A 164 4.90 -30.48 6.33
N ARG A 165 5.72 -30.22 5.31
CA ARG A 165 5.34 -30.25 3.91
C ARG A 165 4.88 -31.68 3.56
N PRO A 166 3.62 -31.93 3.15
CA PRO A 166 3.24 -33.25 2.68
C PRO A 166 3.93 -33.49 1.34
N ARG A 167 4.81 -34.51 1.28
CA ARG A 167 5.34 -35.04 0.03
C ARG A 167 4.16 -35.59 -0.78
N ARG A 168 3.96 -35.01 -1.95
CA ARG A 168 3.16 -35.57 -3.04
C ARG A 168 3.76 -36.94 -3.42
N GLY A 169 3.02 -38.01 -3.15
CA GLY A 169 3.36 -39.40 -3.46
C GLY A 169 2.09 -40.25 -3.37
N GLY A 170 1.84 -41.06 -4.39
CA GLY A 170 0.55 -41.69 -4.65
C GLY A 170 0.20 -42.92 -3.81
N SER A 171 -1.09 -43.24 -3.88
CA SER A 171 -1.73 -44.57 -3.97
C SER A 171 -1.39 -45.65 -2.94
N GLY A 172 -2.42 -46.22 -2.31
CA GLY A 172 -2.40 -47.63 -1.92
C GLY A 172 -2.98 -47.93 -0.53
N SER A 173 -4.02 -48.75 -0.55
CA SER A 173 -4.67 -49.44 0.56
C SER A 173 -3.72 -50.29 1.41
N GLY A 174 -4.06 -50.52 2.69
CA GLY A 174 -3.50 -51.64 3.44
C GLY A 174 -3.46 -51.47 4.96
N SER A 175 -4.35 -52.18 5.65
CA SER A 175 -4.42 -52.36 7.09
C SER A 175 -3.26 -53.20 7.64
N SER A 176 -2.85 -52.94 8.90
CA SER A 176 -2.61 -53.91 10.01
C SER A 176 -1.38 -53.65 10.90
N SER A 177 -1.69 -53.49 12.20
CA SER A 177 -1.02 -53.97 13.42
C SER A 177 0.52 -54.04 13.56
N SER A 178 1.00 -53.40 14.64
CA SER A 178 1.67 -54.02 15.82
C SER A 178 2.97 -53.34 16.30
N SER A 179 2.93 -52.93 17.58
CA SER A 179 3.96 -53.02 18.64
C SER A 179 5.43 -52.62 18.40
N GLY A 180 5.92 -51.72 19.27
CA GLY A 180 7.34 -51.62 19.60
C GLY A 180 7.69 -50.35 20.39
N GLY A 181 7.84 -50.46 21.71
CA GLY A 181 8.23 -49.35 22.59
C GLY A 181 9.70 -48.97 22.50
N GLY A 182 10.04 -47.72 22.84
CA GLY A 182 11.41 -47.25 22.88
C GLY A 182 11.58 -45.78 23.28
N LYS A 183 11.59 -45.53 24.59
CA LYS A 183 12.32 -44.49 25.35
C LYS A 183 12.32 -43.04 24.84
N ALA A 184 11.67 -42.21 25.66
CA ALA A 184 11.83 -40.76 25.73
C ALA A 184 13.30 -40.36 25.94
N THR A 185 13.77 -39.41 25.12
CA THR A 185 14.89 -38.53 25.45
C THR A 185 14.42 -37.11 25.18
N THR A 186 13.94 -36.45 26.23
CA THR A 186 13.58 -35.05 26.25
C THR A 186 14.85 -34.22 26.08
N LEU A 187 15.13 -33.79 24.84
CA LEU A 187 16.03 -32.67 24.60
C LEU A 187 15.19 -31.40 24.62
N LEU A 188 15.18 -30.74 25.78
CA LEU A 188 14.78 -29.34 25.91
C LEU A 188 15.74 -28.49 25.06
N VAL A 189 15.35 -28.24 23.81
CA VAL A 189 15.92 -27.15 23.03
C VAL A 189 15.24 -25.89 23.54
N THR A 190 15.90 -25.21 24.48
CA THR A 190 15.60 -23.83 24.84
C THR A 190 15.94 -22.97 23.63
N ALA A 191 14.99 -22.83 22.70
CA ALA A 191 15.11 -21.88 21.62
C ALA A 191 14.96 -20.48 22.23
N THR A 192 16.07 -19.74 22.29
CA THR A 192 16.09 -18.30 22.53
C THR A 192 15.33 -17.61 21.38
N PRO A 193 14.19 -16.93 21.64
CA PRO A 193 13.32 -16.43 20.57
C PRO A 193 13.73 -15.09 19.95
N THR A 194 14.90 -14.53 20.28
CA THR A 194 15.11 -13.08 20.06
C THR A 194 15.67 -12.66 18.70
N THR A 195 16.24 -13.55 17.87
CA THR A 195 16.92 -13.14 16.61
C THR A 195 16.21 -13.54 15.34
N ARG A 196 15.37 -14.58 15.36
CA ARG A 196 14.62 -15.04 14.18
C ARG A 196 13.37 -14.17 13.94
N ASP A 197 12.63 -13.90 15.01
CA ASP A 197 11.39 -13.13 14.95
C ASP A 197 11.61 -11.68 14.48
N SER A 198 12.77 -11.09 14.82
CA SER A 198 13.16 -9.75 14.36
C SER A 198 13.53 -9.69 12.87
N ALA A 199 14.24 -10.70 12.36
CA ALA A 199 14.61 -10.77 10.94
C ALA A 199 13.38 -11.03 10.04
N ASP A 200 12.46 -11.86 10.52
CA ASP A 200 11.19 -12.10 9.84
C ASP A 200 10.32 -10.82 9.83
N SER A 201 10.24 -10.10 10.95
CA SER A 201 9.51 -8.82 11.03
C SER A 201 10.08 -7.74 10.08
N GLN A 202 11.40 -7.62 9.99
CA GLN A 202 12.04 -6.67 9.08
C GLN A 202 11.79 -7.03 7.61
N THR A 203 11.83 -8.32 7.28
CA THR A 203 11.57 -8.80 5.91
C THR A 203 10.13 -8.46 5.48
N LEU A 204 9.17 -8.63 6.39
CA LEU A 204 7.76 -8.30 6.13
C LEU A 204 7.55 -6.81 5.94
N GLN A 205 8.20 -5.98 6.76
CA GLN A 205 8.15 -4.53 6.64
C GLN A 205 8.68 -4.06 5.27
N LEU A 206 9.75 -4.68 4.78
CA LEU A 206 10.27 -4.42 3.44
C LEU A 206 9.29 -4.86 2.34
N GLU A 207 8.58 -5.98 2.54
CA GLU A 207 7.53 -6.44 1.60
C GLU A 207 6.35 -5.46 1.56
N GLU A 208 5.90 -4.94 2.71
CA GLU A 208 4.85 -3.91 2.79
C GLU A 208 5.26 -2.64 2.04
N LEU A 209 6.48 -2.13 2.29
CA LEU A 209 7.00 -0.94 1.63
C LEU A 209 7.15 -1.15 0.12
N ALA A 210 7.66 -2.31 -0.30
CA ALA A 210 7.76 -2.67 -1.71
C ALA A 210 6.37 -2.73 -2.37
N MET A 211 5.35 -3.22 -1.66
CA MET A 211 3.99 -3.22 -2.17
C MET A 211 3.40 -1.80 -2.24
N CYS A 212 3.69 -0.93 -1.28
CA CYS A 212 3.28 0.49 -1.34
C CYS A 212 3.89 1.19 -2.57
N ALA A 213 5.19 1.00 -2.82
CA ALA A 213 5.89 1.55 -3.99
C ALA A 213 5.36 1.01 -5.33
N ARG A 214 4.70 -0.16 -5.34
CA ARG A 214 4.02 -0.70 -6.51
C ARG A 214 2.60 -0.17 -6.68
N VAL A 215 2.01 0.42 -5.64
CA VAL A 215 0.63 0.95 -5.64
C VAL A 215 0.59 2.44 -5.94
N GLY A 216 1.64 3.16 -5.57
CA GLY A 216 1.74 4.60 -5.75
C GLY A 216 3.11 5.12 -5.33
N GLY A 217 3.24 6.44 -5.31
CA GLY A 217 4.48 7.13 -4.98
C GLY A 217 4.32 8.07 -3.78
N PHE A 218 5.39 8.27 -3.03
CA PHE A 218 5.49 9.34 -2.04
C PHE A 218 6.20 10.54 -2.66
N GLU A 219 5.60 11.72 -2.52
CA GLU A 219 6.11 12.98 -3.08
C GLU A 219 6.02 14.10 -2.06
N ARG A 220 6.93 15.08 -2.16
CA ARG A 220 6.84 16.32 -1.37
C ARG A 220 5.59 17.08 -1.81
N PHE A 221 4.75 17.45 -0.86
CA PHE A 221 3.53 18.20 -1.10
C PHE A 221 3.64 19.57 -0.43
N GLY A 222 3.72 20.64 -1.21
CA GLY A 222 4.04 21.96 -0.68
C GLY A 222 5.48 22.05 -0.13
N GLU A 223 5.65 22.87 0.92
CA GLU A 223 6.97 23.11 1.54
C GLU A 223 7.27 22.08 2.64
N ASP A 224 6.26 21.72 3.43
CA ASP A 224 6.44 20.98 4.68
C ASP A 224 5.84 19.56 4.67
N ASP A 225 4.91 19.25 3.77
CA ASP A 225 4.10 18.03 3.85
C ASP A 225 4.61 16.93 2.94
N VAL A 226 4.17 15.70 3.18
CA VAL A 226 4.43 14.55 2.31
C VAL A 226 3.12 13.90 1.93
N ALA A 227 2.94 13.62 0.63
CA ALA A 227 1.75 12.94 0.14
C ALA A 227 2.10 11.58 -0.49
N PHE A 228 1.26 10.58 -0.26
CA PHE A 228 1.22 9.36 -1.07
C PHE A 228 0.15 9.51 -2.15
N ILE A 229 0.50 9.27 -3.41
CA ILE A 229 -0.41 9.34 -4.55
C ILE A 229 -0.66 7.93 -5.07
N CYS A 230 -1.89 7.44 -4.95
CA CYS A 230 -2.25 6.10 -5.40
C CYS A 230 -2.52 6.05 -6.90
N ASP A 231 -1.79 5.23 -7.66
CA ASP A 231 -1.96 5.10 -9.12
C ASP A 231 -3.27 4.41 -9.53
N PHE A 232 -4.01 3.81 -8.59
CA PHE A 232 -5.29 3.16 -8.87
C PHE A 232 -6.49 4.10 -8.74
N CYS A 233 -6.45 5.08 -7.83
CA CYS A 233 -7.60 5.95 -7.56
C CYS A 233 -7.30 7.46 -7.61
N ASP A 234 -6.04 7.86 -7.85
CA ASP A 234 -5.55 9.25 -7.74
C ASP A 234 -5.79 9.91 -6.38
N GLY A 235 -6.15 9.10 -5.38
CA GLY A 235 -6.36 9.56 -4.02
C GLY A 235 -5.01 9.86 -3.36
N HIS A 236 -4.94 11.01 -2.71
CA HIS A 236 -3.78 11.47 -1.96
C HIS A 236 -3.97 11.20 -0.46
N LEU A 237 -2.94 10.68 0.19
CA LEU A 237 -2.86 10.61 1.65
C LEU A 237 -1.77 11.58 2.10
N VAL A 238 -2.12 12.55 2.93
CA VAL A 238 -1.21 13.64 3.32
C VAL A 238 -0.77 13.48 4.76
N TRP A 239 0.54 13.53 4.99
CA TRP A 239 1.15 13.70 6.30
C TRP A 239 1.69 15.12 6.40
N GLU A 240 1.06 15.91 7.26
CA GLU A 240 1.43 17.32 7.48
C GLU A 240 2.77 17.43 8.20
N ASP A 241 3.55 18.49 7.91
CA ASP A 241 4.81 18.86 8.57
C ASP A 241 5.72 17.65 8.85
N LEU A 242 6.24 17.05 7.78
CA LEU A 242 7.00 15.82 7.83
C LEU A 242 8.23 15.92 6.91
N GLU A 243 9.42 15.79 7.49
CA GLU A 243 10.68 15.86 6.74
C GLU A 243 10.79 14.70 5.74
N SER A 244 10.46 13.48 6.17
CA SER A 244 10.50 12.27 5.34
C SER A 244 9.51 11.20 5.81
N VAL A 245 9.13 10.30 4.90
CA VAL A 245 8.19 9.20 5.16
C VAL A 245 8.79 8.20 6.16
N PRO A 246 8.18 7.95 7.32
CA PRO A 246 8.63 6.91 8.24
C PRO A 246 8.51 5.54 7.60
N THR A 247 9.63 4.82 7.51
CA THR A 247 9.64 3.47 6.97
C THR A 247 9.37 2.41 8.02
N SER A 248 9.39 2.75 9.32
CA SER A 248 9.32 1.80 10.45
C SER A 248 8.23 2.16 11.44
N ARG A 249 7.58 1.13 12.00
CA ARG A 249 6.63 1.28 13.12
C ARG A 249 7.37 1.69 14.40
N ALA A 250 6.70 2.45 15.26
CA ALA A 250 7.18 2.71 16.60
C ALA A 250 7.18 1.39 17.40
N ALA A 251 8.32 1.05 18.01
CA ALA A 251 8.43 -0.17 18.80
C ALA A 251 7.49 -0.09 20.01
N SER A 252 6.51 -1.01 20.08
CA SER A 252 5.68 -1.21 21.25
C SER A 252 6.53 -1.86 22.36
N GLY A 253 7.18 -1.02 23.17
CA GLY A 253 7.87 -1.42 24.39
C GLY A 253 9.39 -1.62 24.23
N GLY A 254 10.14 -0.58 24.59
CA GLY A 254 11.58 -0.64 24.76
C GLY A 254 12.21 0.73 24.59
N CYS A 255 12.20 1.52 25.66
CA CYS A 255 12.92 2.78 25.75
C CYS A 255 14.37 2.61 25.24
N SER A 256 14.64 3.08 24.03
CA SER A 256 16.00 3.29 23.53
C SER A 256 16.15 4.78 23.30
N SER A 257 16.38 5.51 24.39
CA SER A 257 16.92 6.86 24.32
C SER A 257 18.27 6.84 23.59
N PRO A 258 18.66 7.89 22.85
CA PRO A 258 19.97 7.96 22.22
C PRO A 258 21.07 7.95 23.30
N VAL A 259 22.01 7.03 23.15
CA VAL A 259 23.15 6.77 24.04
C VAL A 259 24.00 8.04 24.21
N THR A 260 23.99 8.63 25.40
CA THR A 260 25.12 9.41 25.90
C THR A 260 25.81 8.59 27.00
N ARG A 261 27.09 8.27 26.77
CA ARG A 261 27.96 7.51 27.69
C ARG A 261 28.11 8.22 29.04
N SER A 262 27.80 7.53 30.14
CA SER A 262 28.76 7.22 31.22
C SER A 262 28.12 6.36 32.32
N SER A 263 28.95 5.49 32.87
CA SER A 263 28.74 4.42 33.86
C SER A 263 27.90 4.80 35.09
N THR A 264 27.10 3.89 35.65
CA THR A 264 27.44 3.04 36.83
C THR A 264 26.29 2.05 37.09
N THR A 265 26.65 0.82 37.43
CA THR A 265 25.79 -0.31 37.83
C THR A 265 24.84 0.01 38.99
N THR A 266 23.56 -0.37 38.87
CA THR A 266 22.78 -0.98 39.97
C THR A 266 21.63 -1.80 39.36
N THR A 267 21.64 -3.08 39.68
CA THR A 267 20.63 -4.08 39.30
C THR A 267 19.42 -3.92 40.21
N THR A 268 18.27 -3.53 39.67
CA THR A 268 16.96 -3.76 40.31
C THR A 268 16.06 -4.44 39.29
N ILE A 269 15.83 -5.72 39.55
CA ILE A 269 14.89 -6.59 38.85
C ILE A 269 13.50 -6.18 39.30
N ASP A 270 12.76 -5.46 38.46
CA ASP A 270 11.31 -5.34 38.64
C ASP A 270 10.62 -6.42 37.80
N THR A 271 10.14 -7.41 38.53
CA THR A 271 9.33 -8.53 38.03
C THR A 271 7.87 -8.07 37.98
N SER A 272 7.40 -7.58 36.84
CA SER A 272 5.97 -7.51 36.54
C SER A 272 5.63 -8.53 35.47
N ASN A 273 5.36 -9.75 35.92
CA ASN A 273 4.68 -10.78 35.16
C ASN A 273 3.24 -10.32 34.88
N THR A 274 2.97 -9.85 33.67
CA THR A 274 1.60 -9.80 33.13
C THR A 274 1.47 -10.91 32.10
N THR A 275 1.07 -12.08 32.58
CA THR A 275 0.62 -13.21 31.77
C THR A 275 -0.72 -12.85 31.15
N ASN A 276 -0.75 -12.40 29.89
CA ASN A 276 -2.01 -12.31 29.14
C ASN A 276 -2.00 -13.33 27.99
N ASN A 277 -2.57 -14.50 28.31
CA ASN A 277 -3.01 -15.51 27.36
C ASN A 277 -4.28 -15.00 26.67
N ASN A 278 -4.18 -14.52 25.43
CA ASN A 278 -5.31 -14.41 24.49
C ASN A 278 -4.77 -14.49 23.05
N ASN A 279 -4.51 -15.72 22.59
CA ASN A 279 -3.87 -16.05 21.32
C ASN A 279 -4.82 -16.02 20.11
N ASN A 280 -5.62 -14.97 19.90
CA ASN A 280 -6.45 -14.89 18.67
C ASN A 280 -6.69 -13.49 18.07
N ASN A 281 -5.90 -12.45 18.42
CA ASN A 281 -6.07 -11.15 17.78
C ASN A 281 -4.73 -10.46 17.45
N HIS A 282 -4.00 -10.98 16.46
CA HIS A 282 -2.64 -10.54 16.14
C HIS A 282 -2.58 -9.13 15.49
N LEU A 283 -3.71 -8.57 15.02
CA LEU A 283 -3.80 -7.18 14.55
C LEU A 283 -3.68 -6.15 15.71
N HIS A 284 -4.05 -6.55 16.94
CA HIS A 284 -3.87 -5.72 18.14
C HIS A 284 -2.40 -5.61 18.59
N ASN A 285 -1.49 -6.40 18.03
CA ASN A 285 -0.07 -6.41 18.41
C ASN A 285 0.83 -5.58 17.49
N GLN A 286 0.30 -4.98 16.42
CA GLN A 286 1.06 -4.04 15.58
C GLN A 286 0.64 -2.61 15.93
N SER A 287 1.59 -1.77 16.35
CA SER A 287 1.36 -0.35 16.59
C SER A 287 0.94 0.33 15.28
N TRP A 288 -0.13 1.14 15.34
CA TRP A 288 -0.52 1.99 14.22
C TRP A 288 0.43 3.18 14.02
N GLU A 289 1.23 3.45 15.05
CA GLU A 289 2.10 4.60 15.18
C GLU A 289 3.47 4.39 14.53
N ALA A 290 4.02 5.45 13.96
CA ALA A 290 5.40 5.58 13.53
C ALA A 290 5.99 6.90 14.02
N ALA A 291 7.32 6.96 14.14
CA ALA A 291 8.03 8.18 14.51
C ALA A 291 8.35 9.01 13.25
N GLY A 292 7.68 10.15 13.09
CA GLY A 292 8.00 11.16 12.07
C GLY A 292 8.89 12.26 12.63
N VAL A 293 9.71 12.88 11.79
CA VAL A 293 10.47 14.10 12.12
C VAL A 293 9.80 15.27 11.43
N THR A 294 9.51 16.35 12.16
CA THR A 294 8.89 17.54 11.59
C THR A 294 9.84 18.32 10.70
N MET A 295 9.33 18.86 9.59
CA MET A 295 10.09 19.72 8.69
C MET A 295 10.36 21.09 9.34
N SER A 296 9.37 21.63 10.03
CA SER A 296 9.38 22.97 10.63
C SER A 296 10.34 23.10 11.83
N GLY A 297 10.56 22.02 12.57
CA GLY A 297 11.28 22.06 13.85
C GLY A 297 12.22 20.90 14.15
N GLY A 298 12.31 19.90 13.29
CA GLY A 298 13.19 18.74 13.48
C GLY A 298 12.88 17.90 14.72
N HIS A 299 11.67 18.04 15.29
CA HIS A 299 11.26 17.29 16.47
C HIS A 299 10.50 16.03 16.05
N VAL A 300 10.63 14.98 16.87
CA VAL A 300 9.93 13.72 16.62
C VAL A 300 8.47 13.86 17.04
N LYS A 301 7.54 13.44 16.16
CA LYS A 301 6.11 13.36 16.45
C LYS A 301 5.54 12.00 16.08
N PRO A 302 4.48 11.54 16.78
CA PRO A 302 3.73 10.36 16.34
C PRO A 302 2.99 10.67 15.04
N VAL A 303 3.04 9.73 14.10
CA VAL A 303 2.21 9.75 12.89
C VAL A 303 1.62 8.37 12.61
N VAL A 304 0.53 8.32 11.85
CA VAL A 304 0.02 7.06 11.33
C VAL A 304 1.05 6.42 10.41
N TYR A 305 1.42 5.16 10.69
CA TYR A 305 2.40 4.41 9.90
C TYR A 305 1.97 4.35 8.42
N PRO A 306 2.80 4.82 7.47
CA PRO A 306 2.35 5.04 6.10
C PRO A 306 1.79 3.80 5.40
N PRO A 307 2.43 2.61 5.46
CA PRO A 307 1.84 1.40 4.90
C PRO A 307 0.49 1.00 5.53
N LEU A 308 0.21 1.39 6.78
CA LEU A 308 -1.11 1.19 7.37
C LEU A 308 -2.15 2.07 6.67
N ALA A 309 -1.91 3.38 6.56
CA ALA A 309 -2.82 4.28 5.87
C ALA A 309 -3.01 3.88 4.39
N VAL A 310 -1.93 3.52 3.69
CA VAL A 310 -1.98 3.05 2.30
C VAL A 310 -2.78 1.76 2.18
N ALA A 311 -2.61 0.78 3.06
CA ALA A 311 -3.44 -0.42 3.05
C ALA A 311 -4.92 -0.12 3.33
N ASN A 312 -5.19 1.01 3.97
CA ASN A 312 -6.50 1.32 4.50
C ASN A 312 -7.32 2.36 3.71
N HIS A 313 -6.76 2.93 2.65
CA HIS A 313 -7.44 4.00 1.93
C HIS A 313 -8.57 3.53 0.99
N ALA A 314 -9.56 4.41 0.86
CA ALA A 314 -10.64 4.33 -0.10
C ALA A 314 -10.44 5.39 -1.19
N PRO A 315 -11.06 5.22 -2.37
CA PRO A 315 -11.06 6.27 -3.38
C PRO A 315 -11.69 7.57 -2.87
N PRO A 316 -11.36 8.73 -3.46
CA PRO A 316 -12.05 9.98 -3.17
C PRO A 316 -13.58 9.85 -3.35
N SER A 317 -14.34 10.54 -2.49
CA SER A 317 -15.82 10.44 -2.42
C SER A 317 -16.51 10.93 -3.68
N THR A 318 -16.06 12.07 -4.22
CA THR A 318 -16.68 12.69 -5.38
C THR A 318 -15.71 12.78 -6.57
N PRO A 319 -16.21 12.69 -7.81
CA PRO A 319 -15.37 12.93 -8.99
C PRO A 319 -14.80 14.36 -8.95
N GLY A 320 -13.46 14.48 -8.92
CA GLY A 320 -12.76 15.76 -8.84
C GLY A 320 -12.17 16.06 -7.46
N ASP A 321 -12.57 15.32 -6.42
CA ASP A 321 -11.82 15.29 -5.17
C ASP A 321 -10.48 14.58 -5.38
N TRP A 322 -9.47 15.05 -4.66
CA TRP A 322 -8.11 14.53 -4.75
C TRP A 322 -7.69 13.78 -3.48
N LEU A 323 -8.34 14.03 -2.34
CA LEU A 323 -8.00 13.45 -1.05
C LEU A 323 -8.61 12.04 -0.92
N ALA A 324 -7.79 11.07 -0.57
CA ALA A 324 -8.25 9.72 -0.29
C ALA A 324 -8.82 9.64 1.13
N ARG A 325 -10.01 9.05 1.26
CA ARG A 325 -10.53 8.67 2.56
C ARG A 325 -9.75 7.49 3.13
N VAL A 326 -9.79 7.31 4.45
CA VAL A 326 -9.07 6.23 5.12
C VAL A 326 -9.99 5.51 6.10
N LEU A 327 -9.96 4.17 6.07
CA LEU A 327 -10.74 3.37 7.01
C LEU A 327 -9.90 3.07 8.26
N CYS A 328 -10.50 3.12 9.45
CA CYS A 328 -9.84 2.60 10.64
C CYS A 328 -9.81 1.06 10.59
N PRO A 329 -8.62 0.42 10.57
CA PRO A 329 -8.52 -1.05 10.49
C PRO A 329 -9.08 -1.76 11.73
N TYR A 330 -9.05 -1.11 12.90
CA TYR A 330 -9.54 -1.69 14.14
C TYR A 330 -11.07 -1.67 14.22
N CYS A 331 -11.69 -0.54 13.89
CA CYS A 331 -13.15 -0.41 13.83
C CYS A 331 -13.76 -1.24 12.69
N GLU A 332 -13.07 -1.37 11.54
CA GLU A 332 -13.52 -2.24 10.44
C GLU A 332 -13.64 -3.70 10.88
N GLU A 333 -12.68 -4.20 11.67
CA GLU A 333 -12.69 -5.58 12.17
C GLU A 333 -13.80 -5.78 13.21
N GLU A 334 -14.03 -4.81 14.09
CA GLU A 334 -15.13 -4.86 15.07
C GLU A 334 -16.50 -4.87 14.37
N ALA A 335 -16.68 -4.04 13.35
CA ALA A 335 -17.91 -4.00 12.55
C ALA A 335 -18.20 -5.32 11.79
N ARG A 336 -17.22 -6.22 11.65
CA ARG A 336 -17.38 -7.54 11.05
C ARG A 336 -17.77 -8.63 12.06
N ARG A 337 -17.73 -8.35 13.36
CA ARG A 337 -18.05 -9.35 14.39
C ARG A 337 -19.57 -9.48 14.54
N PRO A 338 -20.13 -10.72 14.48
CA PRO A 338 -21.53 -10.95 14.81
C PRO A 338 -21.79 -10.62 16.30
N GLN A 339 -22.93 -10.00 16.61
CA GLN A 339 -23.21 -9.49 17.95
C GLN A 339 -23.51 -10.60 18.98
N HIS A 340 -24.11 -11.72 18.57
CA HIS A 340 -24.40 -12.90 19.40
C HIS A 340 -24.50 -14.17 18.51
N GLU A 341 -24.35 -15.37 19.10
CA GLU A 341 -24.43 -16.66 18.36
C GLU A 341 -25.82 -16.97 17.78
N ASP A 342 -26.88 -16.26 18.23
CA ASP A 342 -28.29 -16.52 17.89
C ASP A 342 -29.03 -15.32 17.27
N ASP A 343 -28.34 -14.25 16.86
CA ASP A 343 -28.99 -13.09 16.24
C ASP A 343 -28.78 -13.09 14.71
N ASP A 344 -29.85 -13.37 13.97
CA ASP A 344 -29.93 -13.27 12.51
C ASP A 344 -29.94 -11.79 12.04
N GLY A 345 -29.84 -10.83 12.96
CA GLY A 345 -29.85 -9.40 12.70
C GLY A 345 -28.62 -8.88 11.96
N ASP A 346 -28.83 -7.84 11.15
CA ASP A 346 -27.77 -7.14 10.43
C ASP A 346 -26.69 -6.64 11.41
N ALA A 347 -25.44 -7.03 11.17
CA ALA A 347 -24.28 -6.55 11.93
C ALA A 347 -24.31 -5.01 12.03
N PHE A 348 -24.21 -4.48 13.25
CA PHE A 348 -24.12 -3.04 13.49
C PHE A 348 -22.99 -2.46 12.63
N LYS A 349 -23.37 -1.59 11.70
CA LYS A 349 -22.43 -0.78 10.92
C LYS A 349 -22.38 0.57 11.63
N PRO A 350 -21.37 0.85 12.48
CA PRO A 350 -21.09 2.24 12.78
C PRO A 350 -20.78 2.89 11.44
N ASP A 351 -21.54 3.93 11.09
CA ASP A 351 -21.29 4.70 9.87
C ASP A 351 -19.93 5.45 9.94
N ASP A 352 -19.25 5.39 11.09
CA ASP A 352 -18.19 6.32 11.53
C ASP A 352 -16.77 5.74 11.58
N TYR A 353 -16.43 4.71 10.79
CA TYR A 353 -15.03 4.20 10.69
C TYR A 353 -14.29 4.62 9.41
N GLU A 354 -14.90 5.48 8.61
CA GLU A 354 -14.30 6.10 7.43
C GLU A 354 -14.00 7.57 7.73
N PHE A 355 -12.77 7.98 7.46
CA PHE A 355 -12.23 9.31 7.77
C PHE A 355 -11.86 10.03 6.49
N ASP A 356 -12.05 11.35 6.47
CA ASP A 356 -11.79 12.18 5.29
C ASP A 356 -10.31 12.22 4.92
N ASP A 357 -9.41 12.12 5.90
CA ASP A 357 -7.97 12.19 5.72
C ASP A 357 -7.17 11.44 6.81
N VAL A 358 -5.83 11.49 6.70
CA VAL A 358 -4.91 10.84 7.64
C VAL A 358 -4.90 11.54 9.00
N ALA A 359 -5.14 12.86 9.06
CA ALA A 359 -5.15 13.61 10.31
C ALA A 359 -6.37 13.25 11.17
N ALA A 360 -7.55 13.18 10.55
CA ALA A 360 -8.78 12.71 11.19
C ALA A 360 -8.67 11.26 11.66
N LEU A 361 -8.05 10.38 10.84
CA LEU A 361 -7.74 9.01 11.28
C LEU A 361 -6.76 9.00 12.46
N GLN A 362 -5.73 9.84 12.45
CA GLN A 362 -4.75 9.92 13.54
C GLN A 362 -5.42 10.31 14.85
N GLU A 363 -6.24 11.37 14.85
CA GLU A 363 -6.99 11.80 16.01
C GLU A 363 -7.84 10.64 16.55
N HIS A 364 -8.59 9.97 15.68
CA HIS A 364 -9.39 8.80 16.09
C HIS A 364 -8.53 7.68 16.72
N LEU A 365 -7.39 7.34 16.12
CA LEU A 365 -6.51 6.29 16.62
C LEU A 365 -5.90 6.65 17.99
N GLU A 366 -5.56 7.91 18.21
CA GLU A 366 -5.05 8.40 19.50
C GLU A 366 -6.11 8.29 20.61
N TRP A 367 -7.36 8.58 20.30
CA TRP A 367 -8.46 8.53 21.28
C TRP A 367 -9.01 7.12 21.52
N GLN A 368 -9.20 6.32 20.47
CA GLN A 368 -9.92 5.03 20.55
C GLN A 368 -9.01 3.80 20.55
N HIS A 369 -7.78 3.94 20.04
CA HIS A 369 -6.82 2.85 19.90
C HIS A 369 -5.43 3.22 20.45
N PRO A 370 -5.31 3.74 21.69
CA PRO A 370 -4.03 4.24 22.20
C PRO A 370 -2.98 3.12 22.25
N VAL A 371 -1.78 3.40 21.74
CA VAL A 371 -0.64 2.46 21.82
C VAL A 371 -0.05 2.52 23.23
N PRO A 372 -0.11 1.44 24.03
CA PRO A 372 0.51 1.44 25.35
C PRO A 372 2.02 1.63 25.23
N GLY A 373 2.55 2.71 25.82
CA GLY A 373 3.97 3.07 25.71
C GLY A 373 4.39 3.66 24.36
N GLY A 374 3.43 4.06 23.51
CA GLY A 374 3.67 4.81 22.27
C GLY A 374 4.06 6.28 22.51
N LEU A 375 4.54 6.97 21.48
CA LEU A 375 4.96 8.38 21.57
C LEU A 375 3.75 9.28 21.83
N SER A 376 2.56 8.92 21.32
CA SER A 376 1.30 9.62 21.63
C SER A 376 0.94 9.56 23.13
N ALA A 377 1.36 8.51 23.86
CA ALA A 377 1.13 8.40 25.31
C ALA A 377 2.19 9.15 26.14
N ALA A 378 3.41 9.29 25.63
CA ALA A 378 4.51 9.98 26.32
C ALA A 378 4.32 11.50 26.41
N GLY A 379 3.54 12.11 25.50
CA GLY A 379 3.17 13.53 25.54
C GLY A 379 2.14 13.89 26.61
N ALA A 380 1.32 12.92 27.06
CA ALA A 380 0.29 13.14 28.09
C ALA A 380 0.84 13.05 29.54
N GLY A 381 2.12 12.73 29.72
CA GLY A 381 2.76 12.47 31.01
C GLY A 381 3.15 13.69 31.86
N ALA A 382 2.60 14.88 31.59
CA ALA A 382 2.85 16.10 32.40
C ALA A 382 1.57 16.84 32.82
N ALA A 383 0.42 16.17 32.82
CA ALA A 383 -0.78 16.67 33.48
C ALA A 383 -1.23 15.66 34.53
N THR A 384 -0.69 15.79 35.75
CA THR A 384 -1.36 15.25 36.94
C THR A 384 -2.73 15.92 37.02
N ALA A 385 -3.76 15.24 36.53
CA ALA A 385 -5.14 15.59 36.76
C ALA A 385 -5.40 15.50 38.26
N SER A 386 -5.21 16.62 38.95
CA SER A 386 -5.70 16.81 40.31
C SER A 386 -7.22 16.81 40.24
N ILE A 387 -7.81 15.69 40.63
CA ILE A 387 -9.24 15.56 40.93
C ILE A 387 -9.53 16.58 42.05
N PRO A 388 -10.37 17.61 41.85
CA PRO A 388 -10.85 18.40 42.97
C PRO A 388 -11.85 17.54 43.74
N SER A 389 -11.48 17.25 44.98
CA SER A 389 -12.31 16.61 45.98
C SER A 389 -13.67 17.30 46.10
N ALA A 390 -14.71 16.46 46.20
CA ALA A 390 -16.11 16.83 46.38
C ALA A 390 -16.34 17.95 47.42
N SER A 391 -17.26 18.88 47.12
CA SER A 391 -17.97 19.69 48.11
C SER A 391 -19.28 20.26 47.54
N SER A 392 -20.38 19.69 48.02
CA SER A 392 -21.72 20.27 48.21
C SER A 392 -22.56 20.74 47.01
N CYS A 393 -23.69 20.05 46.88
CA CYS A 393 -24.95 20.51 46.30
C CYS A 393 -25.35 21.93 46.77
N LEU A 394 -26.00 22.69 45.88
CA LEU A 394 -27.24 23.42 46.20
C LEU A 394 -27.99 23.78 44.91
N ILE A 395 -29.22 23.30 44.86
CA ILE A 395 -30.29 23.64 43.91
C ILE A 395 -30.75 25.07 44.19
N MET A 396 -31.04 25.84 43.14
CA MET A 396 -32.18 26.75 43.10
C MET A 396 -32.94 26.55 41.80
#